data_AF-L1I8M9-F1
#
_entry.id   AF-L1I8M9-F1
#
_cell.length_a   1.000
_cell.length_b   1.000
_cell.length_c   1.000
_cell.angle_alpha   90.00
_cell.angle_beta   90.00
_cell.angle_gamma   90.00
#
_symmetry.space_group_name_H-M   'P 1'
#
loop_
_entity.id
_entity.type
_entity.pdbx_description
1 polymer ?
#
loop_
_entity_poly.entity_id
_entity_poly.type
_entity_poly.pdbx_seq_one_letter_code
_entity_poly.pdbx_strand_id
1 'polypeptide(L)'
;MQHFLPVQVGAMRNVALMLAVLCMQQSESQDPKSIISTWIRGPKSRMKSEENHLDFDASKSSSFHLSPHRFSVKHQLSMAFPKLFIGLDVVRLGPCDVTSPFAIIKVSDEHDVQNCNGILGLGYSDRTGSLSFLRTLMSTARPSWHVEQGEDAVLMSNRKFAFLANDKAGELQLGGYDESSVADPVFFTPMLNSSGYAAHVLSLRYNGVELLRSSSSDQRYVIIPDTSASCIMLPSVSPTGSSPSVYSSFLAEYDSNPSGEFEFTVGGLATQEGRGSGLNGYMQNTTYKFLIPPSKWKPPSGCVEPSKSASRIVFGDPIFRSLMVVFDLEGPVYKLGFAAIRHGYSIGKAPMNPWKSRNREFHKITAFRHRVRRGSPQSLSRGNFTSDARSSLSSSGSDLIGDHEVRYLLHLGVGTPMQTVRVILDTSTSLLSLFSKSWSLDQGSNGLYDAFNELKVGTSAKWAWVGLGFLGVILVAVFLPICARRMKRSPANQSASGKKYYTAPVCPGSGMWA
;
A
#
# COMPACT_ATOMS: atom_id res chain seq x y z
N MET A 1 25.57 23.44 66.14
CA MET A 1 24.32 24.13 65.77
C MET A 1 24.10 23.93 64.29
N GLN A 2 22.83 23.71 63.92
CA GLN A 2 22.25 23.84 62.58
C GLN A 2 22.45 22.73 61.52
N HIS A 3 21.28 22.15 61.21
CA HIS A 3 20.78 21.62 59.94
C HIS A 3 21.17 20.21 59.46
N PHE A 4 20.34 19.26 59.89
CA PHE A 4 19.87 18.11 59.12
C PHE A 4 19.07 18.56 57.88
N LEU A 5 19.40 18.03 56.69
CA LEU A 5 18.49 17.79 55.56
C LEU A 5 18.99 16.60 54.70
N PRO A 6 18.11 15.89 53.97
CA PRO A 6 18.27 14.47 53.63
C PRO A 6 18.87 14.20 52.25
N VAL A 7 19.46 13.01 52.15
CA VAL A 7 19.95 12.35 50.93
C VAL A 7 18.82 11.62 50.21
N GLN A 8 18.63 11.98 48.94
CA GLN A 8 18.14 11.21 47.79
C GLN A 8 16.68 10.73 47.71
N VAL A 9 15.88 11.53 46.99
CA VAL A 9 14.88 11.06 46.02
C VAL A 9 15.52 11.15 44.62
N GLY A 10 16.49 10.28 44.32
CA GLY A 10 17.22 10.28 43.05
C GLY A 10 16.86 9.13 42.10
N ALA A 11 16.39 8.00 42.63
CA ALA A 11 16.23 6.78 41.84
C ALA A 11 14.91 6.70 41.05
N MET A 12 13.82 7.32 41.52
CA MET A 12 12.53 7.27 40.80
C MET A 12 12.40 8.28 39.65
N ARG A 13 13.19 9.36 39.65
CA ARG A 13 13.16 10.35 38.55
C ARG A 13 13.78 9.79 37.27
N ASN A 14 14.83 8.99 37.37
CA ASN A 14 15.50 8.40 36.20
C ASN A 14 14.70 7.25 35.56
N VAL A 15 13.92 6.51 36.36
CA VAL A 15 13.00 5.47 35.83
C VAL A 15 11.79 6.10 35.15
N ALA A 16 11.25 7.19 35.70
CA ALA A 16 10.16 7.94 35.06
C ALA A 16 10.63 8.66 33.78
N LEU A 17 11.86 9.16 33.73
CA LEU A 17 12.43 9.77 32.51
C LEU A 17 12.75 8.72 31.44
N MET A 18 13.26 7.53 31.82
CA MET A 18 13.45 6.42 30.86
C MET A 18 12.12 5.85 30.35
N LEU A 19 11.10 5.74 31.21
CA LEU A 19 9.76 5.33 30.78
C LEU A 19 9.08 6.41 29.93
N ALA A 20 9.33 7.69 30.18
CA ALA A 20 8.85 8.77 29.31
C ALA A 20 9.58 8.79 27.96
N VAL A 21 10.88 8.48 27.90
CA VAL A 21 11.63 8.35 26.64
C VAL A 21 11.23 7.09 25.86
N LEU A 22 10.95 5.96 26.55
CA LEU A 22 10.41 4.74 25.93
C LEU A 22 8.94 4.91 25.48
N CYS A 23 8.11 5.64 26.23
CA CYS A 23 6.75 5.96 25.82
C CYS A 23 6.70 7.03 24.72
N MET A 24 7.65 7.95 24.64
CA MET A 24 7.75 8.90 23.53
C MET A 24 8.35 8.26 22.27
N GLN A 25 9.28 7.30 22.39
CA GLN A 25 9.75 6.51 21.24
C GLN A 25 8.72 5.50 20.72
N GLN A 26 7.77 5.04 21.54
CA GLN A 26 6.61 4.26 21.07
C GLN A 26 5.44 5.11 20.56
N SER A 27 5.46 6.42 20.81
CA SER A 27 4.40 7.37 20.41
C SER A 27 4.73 8.15 19.12
N GLU A 28 5.94 8.03 18.58
CA GLU A 28 6.36 8.59 17.29
C GLU A 28 6.50 7.50 16.20
N SER A 29 5.58 6.53 16.18
CA SER A 29 5.19 5.93 14.90
C SER A 29 4.36 6.96 14.13
N GLN A 30 5.01 7.98 13.58
CA GLN A 30 4.41 8.79 12.52
C GLN A 30 4.11 7.87 11.35
N ASP A 31 2.89 7.34 11.34
CA ASP A 31 2.32 6.52 10.28
C ASP A 31 2.48 7.33 8.97
N PRO A 32 3.29 6.87 8.00
CA PRO A 32 3.39 7.57 6.73
C PRO A 32 2.01 7.47 6.08
N LYS A 33 1.24 8.56 6.15
CA LYS A 33 -0.05 8.73 5.48
C LYS A 33 -0.02 8.01 4.14
N SER A 34 -0.79 6.92 4.05
CA SER A 34 -0.90 6.06 2.87
C SER A 34 -1.16 6.91 1.63
N ILE A 35 -0.62 6.48 0.51
CA ILE A 35 -0.58 7.22 -0.75
C ILE A 35 -1.99 7.72 -1.10
N ILE A 36 -2.13 9.02 -1.29
CA ILE A 36 -3.39 9.64 -1.70
C ILE A 36 -3.53 9.39 -3.20
N SER A 37 -4.20 8.30 -3.60
CA SER A 37 -4.74 8.18 -4.95
C SER A 37 -5.90 9.17 -5.07
N THR A 38 -5.64 10.37 -5.62
CA THR A 38 -6.68 11.39 -5.81
C THR A 38 -7.48 11.05 -7.07
N TRP A 39 -8.56 10.29 -6.91
CA TRP A 39 -9.54 10.04 -7.98
C TRP A 39 -10.68 11.03 -7.84
N ILE A 40 -10.91 11.83 -8.88
CA ILE A 40 -12.06 12.74 -8.92
C ILE A 40 -12.83 12.52 -10.20
N ARG A 41 -14.15 12.58 -10.03
CA ARG A 41 -15.21 12.51 -11.02
C ARG A 41 -14.85 13.33 -12.28
N GLY A 42 -14.56 12.65 -13.38
CA GLY A 42 -14.42 13.28 -14.69
C GLY A 42 -15.79 13.69 -15.26
N PRO A 43 -15.86 14.78 -16.06
CA PRO A 43 -17.08 15.18 -16.74
C PRO A 43 -17.42 14.23 -17.91
N LYS A 44 -18.71 14.26 -18.28
CA LYS A 44 -19.37 13.41 -19.28
C LYS A 44 -18.67 13.50 -20.65
N SER A 45 -18.00 12.44 -21.09
CA SER A 45 -17.67 12.25 -22.51
C SER A 45 -18.52 11.12 -23.07
N ARG A 46 -19.43 11.47 -23.99
CA ARG A 46 -20.29 10.51 -24.69
C ARG A 46 -19.48 9.86 -25.83
N MET A 47 -18.59 8.93 -25.52
CA MET A 47 -18.04 8.04 -26.54
C MET A 47 -19.05 6.92 -26.80
N LYS A 48 -19.46 6.75 -28.05
CA LYS A 48 -20.14 5.54 -28.51
C LYS A 48 -19.08 4.42 -28.56
N SER A 49 -18.93 3.62 -27.51
CA SER A 49 -18.13 2.39 -27.58
C SER A 49 -19.05 1.19 -27.82
N GLU A 50 -18.86 0.53 -28.96
CA GLU A 50 -19.47 -0.77 -29.31
C GLU A 50 -18.70 -1.96 -28.69
N GLU A 51 -17.68 -1.71 -27.86
CA GLU A 51 -17.17 -2.75 -26.97
C GLU A 51 -18.13 -2.88 -25.79
N ASN A 52 -18.84 -4.01 -25.69
CA ASN A 52 -19.62 -4.38 -24.50
C ASN A 52 -18.69 -4.42 -23.29
N HIS A 53 -18.50 -3.29 -22.61
CA HIS A 53 -17.79 -3.22 -21.34
C HIS A 53 -18.64 -3.94 -20.30
N LEU A 54 -18.23 -5.17 -19.96
CA LEU A 54 -18.90 -5.98 -18.95
C LEU A 54 -18.45 -5.51 -17.58
N ASP A 55 -19.26 -4.63 -16.97
CA ASP A 55 -19.14 -4.37 -15.53
C ASP A 55 -19.34 -5.67 -14.76
N PHE A 56 -18.75 -5.75 -13.57
CA PHE A 56 -18.94 -6.92 -12.72
C PHE A 56 -20.41 -7.03 -12.29
N ASP A 57 -21.03 -8.16 -12.61
CA ASP A 57 -22.41 -8.48 -12.25
C ASP A 57 -22.41 -9.60 -11.21
N ALA A 58 -22.43 -9.22 -9.94
CA ALA A 58 -22.42 -10.16 -8.83
C ALA A 58 -23.62 -11.14 -8.86
N SER A 59 -24.75 -10.76 -9.46
CA SER A 59 -25.92 -11.66 -9.60
C SER A 59 -25.68 -12.85 -10.53
N LYS A 60 -24.68 -12.74 -11.41
CA LYS A 60 -24.27 -13.80 -12.34
C LYS A 60 -23.19 -14.71 -11.79
N SER A 61 -22.67 -14.44 -10.59
CA SER A 61 -21.65 -15.26 -9.95
C SER A 61 -22.26 -16.07 -8.80
N SER A 62 -22.28 -17.39 -8.98
CA SER A 62 -22.72 -18.36 -7.98
C SER A 62 -21.78 -18.48 -6.78
N SER A 63 -20.51 -18.09 -6.92
CA SER A 63 -19.51 -18.07 -5.85
C SER A 63 -19.43 -16.71 -5.12
N PHE A 64 -20.23 -15.74 -5.54
CA PHE A 64 -20.24 -14.43 -4.93
C PHE A 64 -20.93 -14.44 -3.57
N HIS A 65 -20.26 -13.85 -2.58
CA HIS A 65 -20.82 -13.61 -1.26
C HIS A 65 -20.67 -12.14 -0.87
N LEU A 66 -21.78 -11.51 -0.48
CA LEU A 66 -21.73 -10.18 0.13
C LEU A 66 -21.22 -10.32 1.56
N SER A 67 -20.13 -9.65 1.89
CA SER A 67 -19.62 -9.65 3.26
C SER A 67 -20.48 -8.76 4.16
N PRO A 68 -20.90 -9.22 5.35
CA PRO A 68 -21.61 -8.39 6.32
C PRO A 68 -20.70 -7.32 6.95
N HIS A 69 -19.39 -7.45 6.78
CA HIS A 69 -18.42 -6.50 7.29
C HIS A 69 -18.61 -5.15 6.58
N ARG A 70 -19.03 -4.14 7.34
CA ARG A 70 -18.92 -2.75 6.90
C ARG A 70 -17.48 -2.32 7.09
N PHE A 71 -16.73 -2.19 6.00
CA PHE A 71 -15.42 -1.55 6.09
C PHE A 71 -15.67 -0.10 6.50
N SER A 72 -15.26 0.27 7.72
CA SER A 72 -15.10 1.68 8.05
C SER A 72 -13.89 2.18 7.29
N VAL A 73 -14.09 2.48 6.01
CA VAL A 73 -13.09 3.16 5.19
C VAL A 73 -13.01 4.58 5.74
N LYS A 74 -12.39 4.80 6.91
CA LYS A 74 -11.98 6.15 7.31
C LYS A 74 -10.85 6.67 6.40
N HIS A 75 -10.32 5.83 5.51
CA HIS A 75 -9.22 6.16 4.61
C HIS A 75 -9.60 6.06 3.11
N GLN A 76 -9.68 7.23 2.48
CA GLN A 76 -9.50 7.51 1.06
C GLN A 76 -10.64 7.20 0.07
N LEU A 77 -11.38 6.10 0.17
CA LEU A 77 -12.45 5.81 -0.82
C LEU A 77 -13.86 6.17 -0.39
N SER A 78 -14.16 6.21 0.92
CA SER A 78 -15.50 6.59 1.41
C SER A 78 -15.89 8.03 1.08
N MET A 79 -14.91 8.93 0.95
CA MET A 79 -15.16 10.33 0.59
C MET A 79 -15.53 10.48 -0.90
N ALA A 80 -15.04 9.60 -1.77
CA ALA A 80 -15.32 9.63 -3.21
C ALA A 80 -16.50 8.74 -3.61
N PHE A 81 -16.75 7.65 -2.87
CA PHE A 81 -17.77 6.66 -3.19
C PHE A 81 -18.65 6.36 -1.95
N PRO A 82 -19.79 7.06 -1.79
CA PRO A 82 -20.64 6.93 -0.61
C PRO A 82 -21.36 5.57 -0.49
N LYS A 83 -21.30 4.72 -1.52
CA LYS A 83 -21.91 3.38 -1.56
C LYS A 83 -20.85 2.34 -1.93
N LEU A 84 -20.04 1.98 -0.94
CA LEU A 84 -19.04 0.92 -1.03
C LEU A 84 -19.51 -0.32 -0.27
N PHE A 85 -19.48 -1.46 -0.94
CA PHE A 85 -19.75 -2.77 -0.37
C PHE A 85 -18.50 -3.64 -0.44
N ILE A 86 -18.47 -4.73 0.32
CA ILE A 86 -17.40 -5.71 0.22
C ILE A 86 -18.00 -7.00 -0.32
N GLY A 87 -17.51 -7.43 -1.47
CA GLY A 87 -17.75 -8.76 -2.00
C GLY A 87 -16.63 -9.71 -1.62
N LEU A 88 -16.95 -10.99 -1.60
CA LEU A 88 -16.03 -12.09 -1.61
C LEU A 88 -16.36 -12.96 -2.83
N ASP A 89 -15.37 -13.26 -3.65
CA ASP A 89 -15.57 -14.13 -4.82
C ASP A 89 -14.23 -14.73 -5.28
N VAL A 90 -14.29 -15.67 -6.22
CA VAL A 90 -13.11 -16.17 -6.94
C VAL A 90 -12.58 -15.08 -7.86
N VAL A 91 -11.29 -14.79 -7.76
CA VAL A 91 -10.59 -13.78 -8.57
C VAL A 91 -9.38 -14.44 -9.23
N ARG A 92 -9.27 -14.30 -10.56
CA ARG A 92 -8.19 -14.84 -11.38
C ARG A 92 -7.35 -13.73 -12.01
N LEU A 93 -6.05 -13.71 -11.69
CA LEU A 93 -5.06 -12.83 -12.30
C LEU A 93 -3.98 -13.68 -12.99
N GLY A 94 -4.02 -13.73 -14.32
CA GLY A 94 -3.17 -14.65 -15.08
C GLY A 94 -3.48 -16.10 -14.71
N PRO A 95 -2.48 -16.91 -14.33
CA PRO A 95 -2.70 -18.28 -13.89
C PRO A 95 -3.11 -18.40 -12.43
N CYS A 96 -2.97 -17.35 -11.61
CA CYS A 96 -3.32 -17.40 -10.20
C CYS A 96 -4.84 -17.23 -10.03
N ASP A 97 -5.47 -18.09 -9.25
CA ASP A 97 -6.88 -17.98 -8.87
C ASP A 97 -7.10 -18.19 -7.38
N VAL A 98 -7.76 -17.22 -6.76
CA VAL A 98 -7.97 -17.17 -5.31
C VAL A 98 -9.33 -16.63 -4.98
N THR A 99 -9.94 -17.14 -3.92
CA THR A 99 -11.09 -16.48 -3.30
C THR A 99 -10.59 -15.24 -2.58
N SER A 100 -11.02 -14.04 -2.97
CA SER A 100 -10.52 -12.79 -2.41
C SER A 100 -11.66 -11.84 -2.03
N PRO A 101 -11.53 -11.10 -0.93
CA PRO A 101 -12.39 -9.96 -0.67
C PRO A 101 -12.01 -8.79 -1.59
N PHE A 102 -12.99 -8.02 -2.03
CA PHE A 102 -12.79 -6.80 -2.82
C PHE A 102 -13.91 -5.79 -2.58
N ALA A 103 -13.61 -4.51 -2.83
CA ALA A 103 -14.61 -3.46 -2.76
C ALA A 103 -15.48 -3.47 -4.03
N ILE A 104 -16.78 -3.32 -3.84
CA ILE A 104 -17.73 -3.08 -4.92
C ILE A 104 -18.18 -1.63 -4.81
N ILE A 105 -17.95 -0.90 -5.88
CA ILE A 105 -18.31 0.50 -6.00
C ILE A 105 -19.52 0.56 -6.92
N LYS A 106 -20.67 0.98 -6.37
CA LYS A 106 -21.86 1.19 -7.18
C LYS A 106 -21.67 2.45 -8.02
N VAL A 107 -21.66 2.28 -9.33
CA VAL A 107 -21.59 3.37 -10.30
C VAL A 107 -22.99 3.65 -10.85
N SER A 108 -23.33 4.91 -11.06
CA SER A 108 -24.54 5.29 -11.81
C SER A 108 -24.34 5.00 -13.30
N ASP A 109 -25.42 4.83 -14.08
CA ASP A 109 -25.35 4.56 -15.53
C ASP A 109 -24.52 5.60 -16.33
N GLU A 110 -24.33 6.79 -15.78
CA GLU A 110 -23.52 7.87 -16.39
C GLU A 110 -22.01 7.81 -16.08
N HIS A 111 -21.53 6.81 -15.31
CA HIS A 111 -20.12 6.68 -14.97
C HIS A 111 -19.37 5.88 -16.04
N ASP A 112 -18.97 6.55 -17.12
CA ASP A 112 -17.91 6.04 -17.99
C ASP A 112 -16.57 6.40 -17.36
N VAL A 113 -16.03 5.50 -16.53
CA VAL A 113 -14.66 5.61 -16.02
C VAL A 113 -13.70 5.16 -17.12
N GLN A 114 -13.71 5.86 -18.25
CA GLN A 114 -12.71 5.82 -19.32
C GLN A 114 -12.24 4.39 -19.65
N ASN A 115 -13.20 3.51 -19.96
CA ASN A 115 -12.95 2.11 -20.37
C ASN A 115 -12.32 1.19 -19.30
N CYS A 116 -12.49 1.43 -18.00
CA CYS A 116 -12.18 0.45 -16.96
C CYS A 116 -13.38 0.15 -16.04
N ASN A 117 -13.36 -1.06 -15.49
CA ASN A 117 -14.37 -1.61 -14.58
C ASN A 117 -13.85 -1.72 -13.15
N GLY A 118 -12.71 -1.10 -12.83
CA GLY A 118 -12.13 -1.18 -11.49
C GLY A 118 -10.65 -0.83 -11.40
N ILE A 119 -10.10 -1.04 -10.21
CA ILE A 119 -8.70 -0.85 -9.87
C ILE A 119 -8.19 -2.13 -9.22
N LEU A 120 -7.09 -2.65 -9.75
CA LEU A 120 -6.29 -3.72 -9.17
C LEU A 120 -5.13 -3.11 -8.38
N GLY A 121 -5.36 -2.92 -7.09
CA GLY A 121 -4.33 -2.51 -6.16
C GLY A 121 -3.34 -3.63 -5.87
N LEU A 122 -2.05 -3.40 -6.15
CA LEU A 122 -0.95 -4.30 -5.83
C LEU A 122 -0.12 -3.85 -4.63
N GLY A 123 -0.56 -2.86 -3.85
CA GLY A 123 0.01 -2.52 -2.55
C GLY A 123 -0.15 -3.66 -1.54
N TYR A 124 0.89 -3.91 -0.73
CA TYR A 124 0.85 -4.95 0.28
C TYR A 124 0.35 -4.41 1.63
N SER A 125 -0.52 -5.17 2.31
CA SER A 125 -0.88 -4.85 3.69
C SER A 125 -1.20 -6.13 4.47
N ASP A 126 -0.39 -6.38 5.49
CA ASP A 126 -0.53 -7.46 6.48
C ASP A 126 -1.53 -7.13 7.60
N ARG A 127 -2.02 -5.88 7.68
CA ARG A 127 -3.02 -5.45 8.67
C ARG A 127 -4.24 -6.38 8.63
N THR A 128 -4.70 -6.78 9.81
CA THR A 128 -5.91 -7.59 9.97
C THR A 128 -7.10 -6.89 9.31
N GLY A 129 -7.88 -7.63 8.53
CA GLY A 129 -9.00 -7.06 7.78
C GLY A 129 -8.59 -6.18 6.61
N SER A 130 -7.33 -6.14 6.17
CA SER A 130 -6.96 -5.42 4.94
C SER A 130 -7.68 -6.02 3.73
N LEU A 131 -8.02 -5.20 2.72
CA LEU A 131 -8.50 -5.67 1.41
C LEU A 131 -7.35 -5.86 0.42
N SER A 132 -6.12 -6.12 0.92
CA SER A 132 -4.95 -6.33 0.07
C SER A 132 -5.15 -7.57 -0.81
N PHE A 133 -5.33 -7.37 -2.12
CA PHE A 133 -5.46 -8.49 -3.06
C PHE A 133 -4.16 -9.28 -3.15
N LEU A 134 -3.03 -8.56 -3.16
CA LEU A 134 -1.71 -9.18 -3.21
C LEU A 134 -1.45 -10.11 -2.00
N ARG A 135 -1.94 -9.75 -0.80
CA ARG A 135 -1.91 -10.66 0.35
C ARG A 135 -2.71 -11.94 0.11
N THR A 136 -3.87 -11.87 -0.55
CA THR A 136 -4.67 -13.06 -0.89
C THR A 136 -3.93 -13.95 -1.86
N LEU A 137 -3.33 -13.38 -2.92
CA LEU A 137 -2.57 -14.13 -3.92
C LEU A 137 -1.41 -14.94 -3.34
N MET A 138 -0.88 -14.53 -2.17
CA MET A 138 0.27 -15.16 -1.52
C MET A 138 -0.08 -16.05 -0.32
N SER A 139 -1.35 -16.18 0.03
CA SER A 139 -1.77 -16.81 1.30
C SER A 139 -2.82 -17.89 1.07
N THR A 140 -2.61 -19.04 1.70
CA THR A 140 -3.59 -20.14 1.74
C THR A 140 -4.83 -19.81 2.57
N ALA A 141 -4.77 -18.78 3.43
CA ALA A 141 -5.90 -18.35 4.23
C ALA A 141 -5.93 -16.84 4.48
N ARG A 142 -7.15 -16.29 4.63
CA ARG A 142 -7.42 -14.94 5.13
C ARG A 142 -8.45 -15.03 6.27
N PRO A 143 -8.03 -15.34 7.51
CA PRO A 143 -8.95 -15.57 8.63
C PRO A 143 -9.89 -14.40 8.93
N SER A 144 -9.42 -13.16 8.79
CA SER A 144 -10.24 -11.96 8.99
C SER A 144 -11.39 -11.80 7.98
N TRP A 145 -11.38 -12.61 6.93
CA TRP A 145 -12.38 -12.64 5.87
C TRP A 145 -13.06 -14.01 5.77
N HIS A 146 -12.75 -14.94 6.69
CA HIS A 146 -13.23 -16.33 6.65
C HIS A 146 -12.95 -17.02 5.32
N VAL A 147 -11.78 -16.76 4.74
CA VAL A 147 -11.34 -17.40 3.50
C VAL A 147 -10.28 -18.43 3.81
N GLU A 148 -10.50 -19.64 3.32
CA GLU A 148 -9.49 -20.67 3.13
C GLU A 148 -9.48 -21.01 1.64
N GLN A 149 -8.30 -21.03 1.04
CA GLN A 149 -8.16 -21.36 -0.37
C GLN A 149 -8.30 -22.87 -0.54
N GLY A 150 -9.07 -23.29 -1.55
CA GLY A 150 -9.20 -24.71 -1.88
C GLY A 150 -7.89 -25.32 -2.38
N GLU A 151 -7.81 -26.66 -2.39
CA GLU A 151 -6.61 -27.38 -2.87
C GLU A 151 -6.28 -27.06 -4.34
N ASP A 152 -7.29 -26.74 -5.14
CA ASP A 152 -7.14 -26.37 -6.56
C ASP A 152 -6.74 -24.90 -6.77
N ALA A 153 -6.68 -24.07 -5.72
CA ALA A 153 -6.34 -22.66 -5.84
C ALA A 153 -4.87 -22.48 -6.23
N VAL A 154 -4.62 -21.72 -7.30
CA VAL A 154 -3.28 -21.42 -7.77
C VAL A 154 -2.80 -20.12 -7.13
N LEU A 155 -1.94 -20.25 -6.12
CA LEU A 155 -1.28 -19.12 -5.46
C LEU A 155 -0.06 -18.63 -6.26
N MET A 156 0.35 -17.41 -5.98
CA MET A 156 1.64 -16.91 -6.43
C MET A 156 2.76 -17.62 -5.65
N SER A 157 3.65 -18.30 -6.39
CA SER A 157 4.74 -19.13 -5.89
C SER A 157 5.64 -18.43 -4.87
N ASN A 158 6.11 -17.23 -5.23
CA ASN A 158 7.02 -16.42 -4.44
C ASN A 158 6.37 -15.08 -4.14
N ARG A 159 6.72 -14.44 -3.01
CA ARG A 159 6.17 -13.14 -2.63
C ARG A 159 6.89 -11.99 -3.34
N LYS A 160 7.00 -12.10 -4.67
CA LYS A 160 7.74 -11.17 -5.52
C LYS A 160 6.94 -10.89 -6.78
N PHE A 161 6.93 -9.65 -7.24
CA PHE A 161 6.40 -9.32 -8.57
C PHE A 161 7.25 -8.23 -9.21
N ALA A 162 7.21 -8.11 -10.53
CA ALA A 162 7.90 -7.07 -11.26
C ALA A 162 6.99 -6.39 -12.28
N PHE A 163 7.28 -5.14 -12.59
CA PHE A 163 6.61 -4.40 -13.65
C PHE A 163 7.61 -3.66 -14.53
N LEU A 164 7.35 -3.71 -15.83
CA LEU A 164 8.08 -2.98 -16.86
C LEU A 164 7.16 -2.65 -18.02
N ALA A 165 7.54 -1.65 -18.80
CA ALA A 165 6.74 -1.16 -19.90
C ALA A 165 7.58 -0.69 -21.09
N ASN A 166 6.92 -0.51 -22.23
CA ASN A 166 7.42 0.26 -23.36
C ASN A 166 6.32 1.24 -23.81
N ASP A 167 6.53 1.88 -24.96
CA ASP A 167 5.59 2.88 -25.47
C ASP A 167 4.21 2.31 -25.83
N LYS A 168 4.11 0.98 -26.01
CA LYS A 168 2.91 0.28 -26.52
C LYS A 168 2.22 -0.60 -25.47
N ALA A 169 2.96 -1.19 -24.53
CA ALA A 169 2.45 -2.18 -23.59
C ALA A 169 3.19 -2.14 -22.26
N GLY A 170 2.55 -2.67 -21.22
CA GLY A 170 3.17 -3.04 -19.96
C GLY A 170 3.22 -4.55 -19.80
N GLU A 171 3.98 -5.03 -18.83
CA GLU A 171 4.08 -6.42 -18.45
C GLU A 171 4.21 -6.54 -16.94
N LEU A 172 3.26 -7.24 -16.33
CA LEU A 172 3.30 -7.63 -14.92
C LEU A 172 3.86 -9.05 -14.84
N GLN A 173 4.85 -9.27 -13.99
CA GLN A 173 5.46 -10.56 -13.75
C GLN A 173 5.19 -10.99 -12.29
N LEU A 174 4.42 -12.05 -12.07
CA LEU A 174 4.05 -12.55 -10.75
C LEU A 174 4.96 -13.72 -10.36
N GLY A 175 5.44 -13.77 -9.10
CA GLY A 175 6.32 -14.82 -8.59
C GLY A 175 7.82 -14.57 -8.80
N GLY A 176 8.20 -13.47 -9.44
CA GLY A 176 9.60 -13.17 -9.76
C GLY A 176 9.72 -12.27 -10.96
N TYR A 177 10.84 -12.39 -11.67
CA TYR A 177 11.07 -11.65 -12.91
C TYR A 177 11.81 -12.48 -13.96
N ASP A 178 11.67 -12.10 -15.23
CA ASP A 178 12.41 -12.69 -16.34
C ASP A 178 13.79 -12.04 -16.46
N GLU A 179 14.85 -12.76 -16.13
CA GLU A 179 16.24 -12.29 -16.27
C GLU A 179 16.59 -11.88 -17.71
N SER A 180 15.92 -12.44 -18.73
CA SER A 180 16.13 -12.02 -20.12
C SER A 180 15.52 -10.65 -20.44
N SER A 181 14.69 -10.11 -19.53
CA SER A 181 14.11 -8.77 -19.66
C SER A 181 15.03 -7.65 -19.20
N VAL A 182 16.13 -7.97 -18.50
CA VAL A 182 17.08 -7.00 -17.95
C VAL A 182 18.45 -7.08 -18.63
N ALA A 183 19.10 -5.93 -18.75
CA ALA A 183 20.46 -5.81 -19.27
C ALA A 183 21.52 -6.14 -18.20
N ASP A 184 21.23 -5.79 -16.95
CA ASP A 184 22.12 -5.91 -15.80
C ASP A 184 21.42 -6.62 -14.63
N PRO A 185 22.18 -7.14 -13.64
CA PRO A 185 21.60 -7.67 -12.41
C PRO A 185 20.69 -6.66 -11.71
N VAL A 186 19.63 -7.15 -11.05
CA VAL A 186 18.72 -6.31 -10.28
C VAL A 186 19.40 -5.79 -9.03
N PHE A 187 19.43 -4.47 -8.87
CA PHE A 187 19.94 -3.84 -7.66
C PHE A 187 18.80 -3.62 -6.66
N PHE A 188 18.92 -4.21 -5.48
CA PHE A 188 17.90 -4.15 -4.43
C PHE A 188 18.24 -3.12 -3.35
N THR A 189 17.25 -2.31 -3.00
CA THR A 189 17.27 -1.38 -1.86
C THR A 189 16.19 -1.76 -0.85
N PRO A 190 16.43 -1.68 0.47
CA PRO A 190 15.40 -1.96 1.46
C PRO A 190 14.23 -0.97 1.34
N MET A 191 13.02 -1.50 1.41
CA MET A 191 11.81 -0.69 1.50
C MET A 191 11.64 -0.14 2.93
N LEU A 192 11.11 1.07 3.03
CA LEU A 192 10.76 1.73 4.29
C LEU A 192 9.44 1.24 4.85
N ASN A 193 8.54 0.83 3.98
CA ASN A 193 7.27 0.25 4.33
C ASN A 193 6.75 -0.63 3.20
N SER A 194 5.90 -1.59 3.58
CA SER A 194 5.34 -2.58 2.68
C SER A 194 4.13 -2.08 1.89
N SER A 195 3.43 -1.06 2.38
CA SER A 195 2.17 -0.59 1.79
C SER A 195 2.34 0.50 0.75
N GLY A 196 3.45 1.23 0.78
CA GLY A 196 3.73 2.32 -0.16
C GLY A 196 4.97 2.11 -1.01
N TYR A 197 5.63 0.95 -0.92
CA TYR A 197 6.82 0.59 -1.71
C TYR A 197 7.86 1.71 -1.79
N ALA A 198 8.08 2.38 -0.66
CA ALA A 198 8.95 3.53 -0.58
C ALA A 198 10.39 3.08 -0.32
N ALA A 199 11.36 3.68 -1.00
CA ALA A 199 12.78 3.51 -0.73
C ALA A 199 13.47 4.88 -0.61
N HIS A 200 14.57 4.94 0.15
CA HIS A 200 15.36 6.17 0.22
C HIS A 200 16.08 6.45 -1.09
N VAL A 201 16.05 7.72 -1.50
CA VAL A 201 16.87 8.23 -2.60
C VAL A 201 18.02 9.04 -2.03
N LEU A 202 19.24 8.71 -2.45
CA LEU A 202 20.46 9.37 -1.98
C LEU A 202 20.75 10.63 -2.78
N SER A 203 20.47 10.59 -4.08
CA SER A 203 20.70 11.73 -4.96
C SER A 203 19.74 11.69 -6.15
N LEU A 204 19.29 12.87 -6.58
CA LEU A 204 18.62 13.09 -7.86
C LEU A 204 19.37 14.20 -8.58
N ARG A 205 19.72 13.96 -9.85
CA ARG A 205 20.42 14.91 -10.71
C ARG A 205 19.69 15.03 -12.03
N TYR A 206 19.85 16.18 -12.65
CA TYR A 206 19.40 16.43 -14.00
C TYR A 206 20.54 17.08 -14.77
N ASN A 207 20.93 16.49 -15.89
CA ASN A 207 22.06 16.96 -16.70
C ASN A 207 23.37 17.15 -15.88
N GLY A 208 23.62 16.25 -14.92
CA GLY A 208 24.78 16.34 -14.02
C GLY A 208 24.66 17.38 -12.89
N VAL A 209 23.66 18.25 -12.92
CA VAL A 209 23.34 19.19 -11.84
C VAL A 209 22.58 18.48 -10.74
N GLU A 210 23.06 18.61 -9.51
CA GLU A 210 22.40 18.01 -8.34
C GLU A 210 21.12 18.76 -8.01
N LEU A 211 19.97 18.09 -8.14
CA LEU A 211 18.67 18.64 -7.73
C LEU A 211 18.37 18.36 -6.26
N LEU A 212 18.90 17.25 -5.76
CA LEU A 212 18.69 16.76 -4.42
C LEU A 212 19.86 15.87 -4.02
N ARG A 213 20.40 16.11 -2.82
CA ARG A 213 21.38 15.26 -2.16
C ARG A 213 20.92 14.98 -0.74
N SER A 214 20.65 13.71 -0.44
CA SER A 214 20.40 13.26 0.92
C SER A 214 21.73 12.88 1.55
N SER A 215 22.08 13.49 2.68
CA SER A 215 23.19 12.99 3.49
C SER A 215 22.77 11.69 4.16
N SER A 216 23.74 10.85 4.52
CA SER A 216 23.48 9.60 5.25
C SER A 216 22.75 9.82 6.59
N SER A 217 22.88 11.01 7.18
CA SER A 217 22.18 11.42 8.40
C SER A 217 20.79 12.04 8.16
N ASP A 218 20.44 12.35 6.90
CA ASP A 218 19.26 13.15 6.55
C ASP A 218 18.49 12.53 5.39
N GLN A 219 17.97 11.32 5.62
CA GLN A 219 17.21 10.51 4.67
C GLN A 219 15.75 11.00 4.50
N ARG A 220 15.57 12.29 4.20
CA ARG A 220 14.24 12.90 4.12
C ARG A 220 13.44 12.46 2.91
N TYR A 221 14.12 12.15 1.81
CA TYR A 221 13.46 11.92 0.52
C TYR A 221 13.29 10.44 0.22
N VAL A 222 12.13 10.13 -0.37
CA VAL A 222 11.76 8.77 -0.74
C VAL A 222 11.24 8.73 -2.16
N ILE A 223 11.54 7.63 -2.85
CA ILE A 223 10.96 7.29 -4.15
C ILE A 223 9.84 6.28 -3.97
N ILE A 224 8.77 6.44 -4.74
CA ILE A 224 7.58 5.59 -4.74
C ILE A 224 7.24 5.24 -6.18
N PRO A 225 7.50 4.00 -6.64
CA PRO A 225 7.06 3.53 -7.94
C PRO A 225 5.54 3.33 -7.98
N ASP A 226 4.87 4.06 -8.86
CA ASP A 226 3.41 4.10 -8.95
C ASP A 226 2.96 3.93 -10.40
N THR A 227 2.43 2.74 -10.73
CA THR A 227 1.92 2.46 -12.08
C THR A 227 0.69 3.28 -12.47
N SER A 228 0.01 3.90 -11.51
CA SER A 228 -1.10 4.81 -11.76
C SER A 228 -0.63 6.25 -12.06
N ALA A 229 0.64 6.57 -11.79
CA ALA A 229 1.24 7.87 -12.09
C ALA A 229 1.75 7.93 -13.54
N SER A 230 1.34 8.96 -14.28
CA SER A 230 1.75 9.14 -15.68
C SER A 230 3.10 9.85 -15.85
N CYS A 231 3.56 10.57 -14.82
CA CYS A 231 4.73 11.44 -14.87
C CYS A 231 5.71 11.09 -13.75
N ILE A 232 6.94 11.58 -13.85
CA ILE A 232 7.81 11.71 -12.66
C ILE A 232 7.28 12.90 -11.85
N MET A 233 6.94 12.69 -10.58
CA MET A 233 6.46 13.81 -9.74
C MET A 233 7.53 14.22 -8.75
N LEU A 234 7.97 15.48 -8.81
CA LEU A 234 9.03 16.04 -7.97
C LEU A 234 8.45 16.98 -6.91
N PRO A 235 8.98 17.00 -5.67
CA PRO A 235 8.57 17.94 -4.63
C PRO A 235 8.61 19.40 -5.11
N SER A 236 7.46 20.06 -5.08
CA SER A 236 7.32 21.50 -5.36
C SER A 236 7.32 22.36 -4.09
N VAL A 237 7.41 21.71 -2.93
CA VAL A 237 7.52 22.34 -1.62
C VAL A 237 8.87 21.95 -1.02
N SER A 238 9.61 22.93 -0.52
CA SER A 238 10.87 22.67 0.18
C SER A 238 10.60 22.17 1.60
N PRO A 239 11.29 21.12 2.09
CA PRO A 239 11.13 20.64 3.47
C PRO A 239 11.44 21.70 4.52
N THR A 240 12.36 22.63 4.21
CA THR A 240 12.82 23.68 5.14
C THR A 240 12.19 25.04 4.86
N GLY A 241 11.46 25.19 3.75
CA GLY A 241 10.84 26.45 3.32
C GLY A 241 11.80 27.54 2.83
N SER A 242 13.10 27.44 3.08
CA SER A 242 14.11 28.48 2.77
C SER A 242 14.94 28.20 1.52
N SER A 243 14.97 26.96 1.03
CA SER A 243 15.69 26.56 -0.19
C SER A 243 14.72 26.32 -1.35
N PRO A 244 15.15 26.50 -2.62
CA PRO A 244 14.33 26.13 -3.77
C PRO A 244 13.89 24.67 -3.67
N SER A 245 12.67 24.39 -4.11
CA SER A 245 12.15 23.03 -4.20
C SER A 245 12.89 22.22 -5.28
N VAL A 246 12.84 20.89 -5.19
CA VAL A 246 13.44 19.99 -6.19
C VAL A 246 12.88 20.29 -7.58
N TYR A 247 11.57 20.51 -7.68
CA TYR A 247 10.90 20.82 -8.94
C TYR A 247 11.32 22.18 -9.51
N SER A 248 11.43 23.22 -8.68
CA SER A 248 11.88 24.55 -9.16
C SER A 248 13.34 24.54 -9.61
N SER A 249 14.22 23.79 -8.92
CA SER A 249 15.61 23.62 -9.34
C SER A 249 15.70 22.86 -10.67
N PHE A 250 14.83 21.85 -10.86
CA PHE A 250 14.71 21.15 -12.13
C PHE A 250 14.27 22.09 -13.26
N LEU A 251 13.25 22.92 -13.06
CA LEU A 251 12.78 23.86 -14.09
C LEU A 251 13.89 24.83 -14.52
N ALA A 252 14.65 25.37 -13.57
CA ALA A 252 15.76 26.28 -13.88
C ALA A 252 16.84 25.62 -14.76
N GLU A 253 17.17 24.35 -14.49
CA GLU A 253 18.13 23.61 -15.30
C GLU A 253 17.53 23.13 -16.64
N TYR A 254 16.25 22.76 -16.65
CA TYR A 254 15.54 22.35 -17.88
C TYR A 254 15.47 23.48 -18.90
N ASP A 255 15.20 24.72 -18.46
CA ASP A 255 15.18 25.89 -19.34
C ASP A 255 16.54 26.14 -20.01
N SER A 256 17.63 25.78 -19.34
CA SER A 256 18.99 25.91 -19.87
C SER A 256 19.42 24.72 -20.73
N ASN A 257 19.00 23.51 -20.37
CA ASN A 257 19.28 22.29 -21.13
C ASN A 257 18.05 21.36 -21.16
N PRO A 258 17.16 21.47 -22.16
CA PRO A 258 15.94 20.69 -22.21
C PRO A 258 16.14 19.24 -22.70
N SER A 259 17.38 18.84 -23.02
CA SER A 259 17.74 17.50 -23.50
C SER A 259 18.53 16.71 -22.45
N GLY A 260 18.59 17.21 -21.21
CA GLY A 260 19.33 16.58 -20.12
C GLY A 260 18.76 15.23 -19.69
N GLU A 261 19.59 14.39 -19.09
CA GLU A 261 19.15 13.10 -18.55
C GLU A 261 18.81 13.23 -17.06
N PHE A 262 17.83 12.45 -16.59
CA PHE A 262 17.66 12.27 -15.15
C PHE A 262 18.60 11.17 -14.66
N GLU A 263 19.27 11.42 -13.54
CA GLU A 263 20.03 10.42 -12.80
C GLU A 263 19.45 10.33 -11.39
N PHE A 264 19.20 9.13 -10.89
CA PHE A 264 18.93 8.93 -9.47
C PHE A 264 19.85 7.86 -8.88
N THR A 265 20.20 8.06 -7.60
CA THR A 265 21.05 7.14 -6.85
C THR A 265 20.27 6.59 -5.66
N VAL A 266 20.29 5.27 -5.49
CA VAL A 266 19.75 4.57 -4.32
C VAL A 266 20.87 3.85 -3.58
N GLY A 267 20.77 3.79 -2.25
CA GLY A 267 21.61 2.92 -1.44
C GLY A 267 20.99 1.54 -1.41
N GLY A 268 21.79 0.48 -1.46
CA GLY A 268 21.25 -0.87 -1.49
C GLY A 268 22.20 -1.92 -0.97
N LEU A 269 21.63 -3.12 -0.90
CA LEU A 269 22.33 -4.32 -0.53
C LEU A 269 22.81 -4.95 -1.83
N ALA A 270 24.11 -4.90 -2.10
CA ALA A 270 24.69 -5.71 -3.16
C ALA A 270 24.47 -7.18 -2.81
N THR A 271 23.38 -7.74 -3.31
CA THR A 271 23.11 -9.17 -3.25
C THR A 271 23.52 -9.70 -4.61
N GLN A 272 24.69 -10.33 -4.68
CA GLN A 272 24.92 -11.27 -5.78
C GLN A 272 23.95 -12.43 -5.53
N GLU A 273 22.76 -12.39 -6.15
CA GLU A 273 21.83 -13.52 -6.18
C GLU A 273 22.42 -14.74 -6.94
N GLY A 274 23.65 -14.63 -7.48
CA GLY A 274 24.33 -15.69 -8.20
C GLY A 274 25.39 -16.43 -7.38
N ARG A 275 25.05 -17.65 -6.95
CA ARG A 275 25.95 -18.78 -6.65
C ARG A 275 26.89 -18.65 -5.45
N GLY A 276 26.45 -19.17 -4.31
CA GLY A 276 27.36 -19.64 -3.27
C GLY A 276 26.85 -19.42 -1.86
N SER A 277 26.22 -20.44 -1.30
CA SER A 277 25.82 -20.56 0.11
C SER A 277 26.94 -20.13 1.06
N GLY A 278 26.69 -19.09 1.84
CA GLY A 278 27.62 -18.60 2.85
C GLY A 278 27.06 -17.40 3.59
N LEU A 279 26.17 -17.66 4.54
CA LEU A 279 25.71 -16.72 5.57
C LEU A 279 26.91 -16.04 6.24
N ASN A 280 27.33 -14.89 5.73
CA ASN A 280 28.09 -13.81 6.40
C ASN A 280 28.45 -12.70 5.37
N GLY A 281 27.51 -12.38 4.47
CA GLY A 281 27.67 -11.25 3.57
C GLY A 281 27.62 -9.95 4.36
N TYR A 282 28.79 -9.39 4.68
CA TYR A 282 28.91 -8.00 5.14
C TYR A 282 28.11 -7.13 4.18
N MET A 283 27.05 -6.47 4.68
CA MET A 283 26.31 -5.46 3.93
C MET A 283 27.26 -4.33 3.59
N GLN A 284 27.90 -4.38 2.43
CA GLN A 284 28.62 -3.22 1.93
C GLN A 284 27.56 -2.20 1.50
N ASN A 285 27.69 -0.98 2.03
CA ASN A 285 26.91 0.17 1.59
C ASN A 285 27.28 0.48 0.14
N THR A 286 26.65 -0.23 -0.79
CA THR A 286 26.77 0.02 -2.21
C THR A 286 25.73 1.03 -2.63
N THR A 287 26.13 1.96 -3.49
CA THR A 287 25.22 2.87 -4.15
C THR A 287 25.15 2.52 -5.62
N TYR A 288 23.96 2.63 -6.20
CA TYR A 288 23.77 2.38 -7.63
C TYR A 288 23.08 3.55 -8.27
N LYS A 289 23.53 3.88 -9.48
CA LYS A 289 23.06 5.01 -10.27
C LYS A 289 22.24 4.51 -11.44
N PHE A 290 21.08 5.12 -11.63
CA PHE A 290 20.19 4.83 -12.75
C PHE A 290 20.01 6.07 -13.60
N LEU A 291 20.19 5.90 -14.91
CA LEU A 291 20.00 6.94 -15.92
C LEU A 291 18.65 6.76 -16.61
N ILE A 292 17.88 7.83 -16.73
CA ILE A 292 16.59 7.89 -17.40
C ILE A 292 16.71 8.84 -18.59
N PRO A 293 16.75 8.32 -19.82
CA PRO A 293 17.04 9.13 -20.99
C PRO A 293 15.86 10.06 -21.34
N PRO A 294 16.11 11.18 -22.03
CA PRO A 294 15.10 12.20 -22.34
C PRO A 294 13.91 11.64 -23.12
N SER A 295 14.17 10.67 -24.01
CA SER A 295 13.13 9.98 -24.80
C SER A 295 12.06 9.28 -23.95
N LYS A 296 12.34 9.03 -22.67
CA LYS A 296 11.44 8.35 -21.75
C LYS A 296 10.62 9.33 -20.92
N TRP A 297 11.18 10.41 -20.42
CA TRP A 297 10.45 11.31 -19.53
C TRP A 297 9.99 12.61 -20.20
N LYS A 298 10.52 12.97 -21.38
CA LYS A 298 10.14 14.19 -22.09
C LYS A 298 8.89 13.95 -22.96
N PRO A 299 8.03 14.96 -23.13
CA PRO A 299 6.95 14.94 -24.12
C PRO A 299 7.46 14.62 -25.53
N PRO A 300 6.62 13.97 -26.37
CA PRO A 300 5.26 13.51 -26.10
C PRO A 300 5.21 12.15 -25.36
N SER A 301 6.37 11.61 -25.01
CA SER A 301 6.49 10.25 -24.49
C SER A 301 6.18 10.15 -23.01
N GLY A 302 6.67 11.11 -22.22
CA GLY A 302 6.49 11.22 -20.77
C GLY A 302 6.27 12.67 -20.31
N CYS A 303 6.38 12.88 -19.00
CA CYS A 303 6.23 14.18 -18.36
C CYS A 303 6.92 14.24 -16.99
N VAL A 304 7.12 15.46 -16.49
CA VAL A 304 7.52 15.76 -15.11
C VAL A 304 6.50 16.72 -14.51
N GLU A 305 6.04 16.44 -13.29
CA GLU A 305 5.01 17.23 -12.61
C GLU A 305 5.43 17.67 -11.20
N PRO A 306 4.91 18.80 -10.71
CA PRO A 306 5.06 19.17 -9.31
C PRO A 306 4.22 18.27 -8.40
N SER A 307 4.82 17.85 -7.30
CA SER A 307 4.18 17.14 -6.19
C SER A 307 4.03 18.06 -4.99
N LYS A 308 2.84 18.06 -4.38
CA LYS A 308 2.58 18.80 -3.13
C LYS A 308 3.31 18.22 -1.92
N SER A 309 3.90 17.03 -2.05
CA SER A 309 4.71 16.45 -0.99
C SER A 309 6.08 17.12 -0.95
N ALA A 310 6.54 17.47 0.25
CA ALA A 310 7.88 18.03 0.43
C ALA A 310 9.00 16.99 0.29
N SER A 311 8.69 15.69 0.41
CA SER A 311 9.69 14.61 0.51
C SER A 311 9.47 13.42 -0.40
N ARG A 312 8.30 13.30 -1.04
CA ARG A 312 7.96 12.15 -1.88
C ARG A 312 8.19 12.45 -3.35
N ILE A 313 9.02 11.63 -3.97
CA ILE A 313 9.20 11.56 -5.42
C ILE A 313 8.39 10.38 -5.92
N VAL A 314 7.49 10.63 -6.88
CA VAL A 314 6.68 9.56 -7.48
C VAL A 314 7.28 9.17 -8.82
N PHE A 315 7.56 7.88 -8.96
CA PHE A 315 8.12 7.27 -10.16
C PHE A 315 7.00 6.64 -10.98
N GLY A 316 6.47 7.40 -11.92
CA GLY A 316 5.41 6.97 -12.84
C GLY A 316 5.92 6.29 -14.12
N ASP A 317 5.09 6.33 -15.16
CA ASP A 317 5.31 5.72 -16.48
C ASP A 317 6.73 5.85 -17.06
N PRO A 318 7.43 7.01 -17.02
CA PRO A 318 8.78 7.12 -17.55
C PRO A 318 9.79 6.14 -16.93
N ILE A 319 9.62 5.83 -15.65
CA ILE A 319 10.52 4.93 -14.93
C ILE A 319 10.28 3.49 -15.37
N PHE A 320 9.02 3.04 -15.41
CA PHE A 320 8.70 1.68 -15.88
C PHE A 320 9.03 1.47 -17.36
N ARG A 321 9.10 2.53 -18.18
CA ARG A 321 9.57 2.44 -19.57
C ARG A 321 11.09 2.41 -19.75
N SER A 322 11.83 2.67 -18.67
CA SER A 322 13.30 2.73 -18.67
C SER A 322 13.90 1.57 -17.88
N LEU A 323 13.26 1.20 -16.77
CA LEU A 323 13.71 0.21 -15.81
C LEU A 323 12.62 -0.83 -15.58
N MET A 324 13.05 -2.06 -15.33
CA MET A 324 12.22 -3.03 -14.64
C MET A 324 12.27 -2.73 -13.14
N VAL A 325 11.09 -2.68 -12.51
CA VAL A 325 10.95 -2.47 -11.07
C VAL A 325 10.46 -3.77 -10.44
N VAL A 326 11.18 -4.29 -9.45
CA VAL A 326 10.87 -5.52 -8.72
C VAL A 326 10.43 -5.18 -7.31
N PHE A 327 9.31 -5.75 -6.88
CA PHE A 327 8.76 -5.62 -5.55
C PHE A 327 8.96 -6.97 -4.85
N ASP A 328 10.01 -7.06 -4.04
CA ASP A 328 10.37 -8.26 -3.29
C ASP A 328 9.83 -8.16 -1.86
N LEU A 329 8.81 -8.98 -1.57
CA LEU A 329 8.13 -9.05 -0.27
C LEU A 329 8.51 -10.35 0.46
N GLU A 330 9.66 -10.93 0.09
CA GLU A 330 10.23 -12.09 0.77
C GLU A 330 11.11 -11.68 1.94
N GLY A 331 11.25 -12.61 2.90
CA GLY A 331 12.07 -12.41 4.08
C GLY A 331 11.52 -11.35 5.07
N PRO A 332 12.35 -10.96 6.05
CA PRO A 332 11.96 -10.02 7.10
C PRO A 332 12.06 -8.54 6.69
N VAL A 333 12.80 -8.24 5.62
CA VAL A 333 13.00 -6.88 5.10
C VAL A 333 12.65 -6.90 3.62
N TYR A 334 11.54 -6.25 3.29
CA TYR A 334 11.09 -6.10 1.91
C TYR A 334 12.03 -5.18 1.13
N LYS A 335 12.15 -5.43 -0.16
CA LYS A 335 13.14 -4.76 -1.02
C LYS A 335 12.50 -4.30 -2.32
N LEU A 336 12.99 -3.18 -2.82
CA LEU A 336 12.67 -2.64 -4.13
C LEU A 336 13.88 -2.86 -5.04
N GLY A 337 13.67 -3.57 -6.14
CA GLY A 337 14.69 -3.87 -7.13
C GLY A 337 14.56 -2.99 -8.36
N PHE A 338 15.70 -2.60 -8.94
CA PHE A 338 15.76 -1.83 -10.17
C PHE A 338 16.79 -2.43 -11.12
N ALA A 339 16.46 -2.53 -12.40
CA ALA A 339 17.39 -2.92 -13.45
C ALA A 339 17.05 -2.25 -14.77
N ALA A 340 18.06 -1.97 -15.59
CA ALA A 340 17.85 -1.49 -16.95
C ALA A 340 17.16 -2.56 -17.80
N ILE A 341 16.16 -2.16 -18.58
CA ILE A 341 15.46 -3.08 -19.49
C ILE A 341 16.41 -3.44 -20.65
N ARG A 342 16.51 -4.73 -20.97
CA ARG A 342 17.33 -5.21 -22.09
C ARG A 342 16.83 -4.64 -23.42
N HIS A 343 17.74 -4.09 -24.21
CA HIS A 343 17.42 -3.62 -25.56
C HIS A 343 16.85 -4.77 -26.42
N GLY A 344 15.74 -4.51 -27.10
CA GLY A 344 15.06 -5.52 -27.94
C GLY A 344 14.15 -6.50 -27.18
N TYR A 345 14.04 -6.41 -25.85
CA TYR A 345 13.09 -7.24 -25.10
C TYR A 345 11.64 -6.95 -25.51
N SER A 346 10.88 -8.01 -25.80
CA SER A 346 9.51 -7.92 -26.30
C SER A 346 8.48 -7.90 -25.16
N ILE A 347 8.28 -6.71 -24.57
CA ILE A 347 7.31 -6.49 -23.49
C ILE A 347 5.88 -6.74 -23.99
N GLY A 348 5.10 -7.46 -23.18
CA GLY A 348 3.67 -7.66 -23.40
C GLY A 348 3.36 -8.75 -24.42
N LYS A 349 4.37 -9.48 -24.92
CA LYS A 349 4.16 -10.69 -25.70
C LYS A 349 4.23 -11.89 -24.75
N ALA A 350 3.15 -12.67 -24.69
CA ALA A 350 3.17 -13.96 -24.01
C ALA A 350 4.35 -14.79 -24.56
N PRO A 351 5.06 -15.54 -23.71
CA PRO A 351 6.14 -16.39 -24.18
C PRO A 351 5.60 -17.33 -25.25
N MET A 352 6.35 -17.46 -26.35
CA MET A 352 5.96 -18.18 -27.57
C MET A 352 5.64 -19.68 -27.33
N ASN A 353 5.87 -20.19 -26.11
CA ASN A 353 5.48 -21.53 -25.70
C ASN A 353 5.04 -21.55 -24.21
N PRO A 354 3.73 -21.61 -23.90
CA PRO A 354 3.20 -21.69 -22.53
C PRO A 354 3.53 -23.03 -21.82
N TRP A 355 3.96 -24.06 -22.54
CA TRP A 355 4.31 -25.34 -21.94
C TRP A 355 5.72 -25.35 -21.33
N LYS A 356 6.65 -24.53 -21.87
CA LYS A 356 7.97 -24.29 -21.26
C LYS A 356 7.91 -23.39 -20.02
N SER A 357 6.74 -22.84 -19.66
CA SER A 357 6.58 -21.99 -18.48
C SER A 357 6.08 -22.72 -17.23
N ARG A 358 5.73 -24.01 -17.30
CA ARG A 358 5.28 -24.75 -16.11
C ARG A 358 6.36 -24.94 -15.03
N ASN A 359 7.64 -24.85 -15.42
CA ASN A 359 8.77 -24.86 -14.49
C ASN A 359 9.36 -23.47 -14.23
N ARG A 360 8.68 -22.39 -14.64
CA ARG A 360 9.16 -21.03 -14.33
C ARG A 360 8.61 -20.62 -12.98
N GLU A 361 9.49 -20.06 -12.16
CA GLU A 361 9.15 -19.50 -10.85
C GLU A 361 8.21 -18.27 -10.96
N PHE A 362 7.94 -17.78 -12.17
CA PHE A 362 7.13 -16.59 -12.41
C PHE A 362 6.23 -16.68 -13.65
N HIS A 363 5.20 -15.82 -13.68
CA HIS A 363 4.19 -15.72 -14.73
C HIS A 363 4.10 -14.31 -15.31
N LYS A 364 4.02 -14.19 -16.64
CA LYS A 364 3.90 -12.90 -17.33
C LYS A 364 2.45 -12.61 -17.71
N ILE A 365 2.00 -11.39 -17.43
CA ILE A 365 0.67 -10.89 -17.74
C ILE A 365 0.83 -9.58 -18.51
N THR A 366 0.29 -9.55 -19.72
CA THR A 366 0.33 -8.36 -20.56
C THR A 366 -0.63 -7.29 -20.02
N ALA A 367 -0.12 -6.07 -19.84
CA ALA A 367 -0.92 -4.90 -19.54
C ALA A 367 -1.04 -4.01 -20.79
N PHE A 368 -2.24 -3.51 -21.07
CA PHE A 368 -2.49 -2.57 -22.15
C PHE A 368 -2.14 -1.16 -21.68
N ARG A 369 -1.19 -0.51 -22.34
CA ARG A 369 -0.83 0.87 -22.04
C ARG A 369 -1.82 1.80 -22.74
N HIS A 370 -2.75 2.38 -21.98
CA HIS A 370 -3.77 3.27 -22.49
C HIS A 370 -3.38 4.73 -22.24
N ARG A 371 -3.46 5.58 -23.27
CA ARG A 371 -3.24 7.03 -23.17
C ARG A 371 -4.58 7.74 -23.31
N VAL A 372 -5.05 8.33 -22.22
CA VAL A 372 -6.25 9.18 -22.21
C VAL A 372 -5.80 10.61 -22.37
N ARG A 373 -6.32 11.33 -23.37
CA ARG A 373 -6.08 12.78 -23.45
C ARG A 373 -6.71 13.43 -22.22
N ARG A 374 -5.92 14.19 -21.47
CA ARG A 374 -6.45 15.00 -20.37
C ARG A 374 -7.43 15.99 -21.00
N GLY A 375 -8.71 15.82 -20.69
CA GLY A 375 -9.77 16.65 -21.25
C GLY A 375 -9.47 18.13 -21.03
N SER A 376 -10.02 18.96 -21.92
CA SER A 376 -10.04 20.42 -21.84
C SER A 376 -10.46 20.93 -20.43
N PRO A 377 -10.28 22.22 -20.09
CA PRO A 377 -10.26 22.78 -18.72
C PRO A 377 -11.40 22.42 -17.75
N GLN A 378 -12.46 21.75 -18.20
CA GLN A 378 -13.58 21.29 -17.38
C GLN A 378 -13.32 19.96 -16.64
N SER A 379 -12.25 19.21 -16.94
CA SER A 379 -11.90 17.94 -16.26
C SER A 379 -11.06 18.11 -14.98
N LEU A 380 -10.68 19.34 -14.61
CA LEU A 380 -9.78 19.60 -13.50
C LEU A 380 -10.55 20.11 -12.28
N SER A 381 -11.24 19.21 -11.61
CA SER A 381 -11.32 19.28 -10.16
C SER A 381 -10.47 18.14 -9.61
N ARG A 382 -9.17 18.12 -9.90
CA ARG A 382 -8.21 17.35 -9.10
C ARG A 382 -8.05 18.09 -7.77
N GLY A 383 -8.13 17.40 -6.63
CA GLY A 383 -8.28 18.01 -5.30
C GLY A 383 -7.32 19.18 -5.08
N ASN A 384 -7.88 20.37 -4.87
CA ASN A 384 -7.19 21.61 -4.55
C ASN A 384 -5.96 21.93 -5.43
N PHE A 385 -5.94 21.57 -6.72
CA PHE A 385 -5.09 22.34 -7.65
C PHE A 385 -5.84 23.63 -7.93
N THR A 386 -5.53 24.68 -7.17
CA THR A 386 -6.00 26.02 -7.57
C THR A 386 -5.42 26.30 -8.96
N SER A 387 -6.24 26.90 -9.80
CA SER A 387 -5.90 27.51 -11.09
C SER A 387 -4.64 28.39 -11.04
N ASP A 388 -4.24 28.83 -9.84
CA ASP A 388 -3.20 29.81 -9.59
C ASP A 388 -1.77 29.29 -9.83
N ALA A 389 -1.56 27.97 -9.76
CA ALA A 389 -0.26 27.39 -10.12
C ALA A 389 -0.04 27.37 -11.65
N ARG A 390 -1.11 27.26 -12.45
CA ARG A 390 -1.00 27.26 -13.93
C ARG A 390 -0.85 28.66 -14.51
N SER A 391 -1.36 29.69 -13.84
CA SER A 391 -1.23 31.09 -14.27
C SER A 391 0.12 31.72 -13.89
N SER A 392 0.90 31.08 -13.01
CA SER A 392 2.20 31.57 -12.54
C SER A 392 3.40 30.75 -13.04
N LEU A 393 3.19 29.60 -13.71
CA LEU A 393 4.26 28.95 -14.46
C LEU A 393 4.53 29.74 -15.74
N SER A 394 5.79 30.17 -15.91
CA SER A 394 6.30 30.73 -17.14
C SER A 394 5.97 29.83 -18.33
N SER A 395 5.87 30.43 -19.53
CA SER A 395 5.65 29.75 -20.81
C SER A 395 6.58 28.56 -21.08
N SER A 396 7.69 28.43 -20.35
CA SER A 396 8.67 27.35 -20.51
C SER A 396 8.26 26.01 -19.86
N GLY A 397 7.38 26.05 -18.83
CA GLY A 397 7.01 24.86 -18.06
C GLY A 397 5.74 24.15 -18.54
N SER A 398 4.97 24.74 -19.46
CA SER A 398 3.71 24.16 -19.95
C SER A 398 3.93 22.85 -20.70
N ASP A 399 5.04 22.74 -21.43
CA ASP A 399 5.31 21.60 -22.30
C ASP A 399 5.62 20.34 -21.48
N LEU A 400 6.18 20.49 -20.28
CA LEU A 400 6.55 19.37 -19.39
C LEU A 400 5.36 18.61 -18.81
N ILE A 401 4.19 19.26 -18.74
CA ILE A 401 2.96 18.65 -18.25
C ILE A 401 2.36 17.85 -19.40
N GLY A 402 2.39 16.53 -19.27
CA GLY A 402 1.85 15.64 -20.29
C GLY A 402 0.38 15.94 -20.57
N ASP A 403 0.04 16.07 -21.85
CA ASP A 403 -1.33 16.18 -22.34
C ASP A 403 -2.12 14.86 -22.19
N HIS A 404 -1.43 13.79 -21.83
CA HIS A 404 -2.01 12.46 -21.70
C HIS A 404 -1.81 11.90 -20.30
N GLU A 405 -2.89 11.33 -19.77
CA GLU A 405 -2.83 10.41 -18.65
C GLU A 405 -2.54 9.01 -19.19
N VAL A 406 -1.50 8.38 -18.66
CA VAL A 406 -1.13 6.99 -18.95
C VAL A 406 -1.72 6.09 -17.88
N ARG A 407 -2.36 5.00 -18.30
CA ARG A 407 -2.83 3.92 -17.44
C ARG A 407 -2.43 2.57 -18.00
N TYR A 408 -2.21 1.62 -17.10
CA TYR A 408 -1.98 0.23 -17.46
C TYR A 408 -3.23 -0.58 -17.13
N LEU A 409 -3.85 -1.15 -18.15
CA LEU A 409 -5.08 -1.91 -18.03
C LEU A 409 -4.78 -3.40 -18.10
N LEU A 410 -5.33 -4.18 -17.18
CA LEU A 410 -5.23 -5.64 -17.14
C LEU A 410 -6.62 -6.25 -17.27
N HIS A 411 -6.67 -7.49 -17.75
CA HIS A 411 -7.87 -8.32 -17.64
C HIS A 411 -7.81 -9.13 -16.35
N LEU A 412 -8.88 -9.07 -15.58
CA LEU A 412 -9.07 -9.82 -14.36
C LEU A 412 -10.30 -10.71 -14.52
N GLY A 413 -10.20 -11.98 -14.16
CA GLY A 413 -11.36 -12.86 -14.07
C GLY A 413 -12.00 -12.74 -12.67
N VAL A 414 -13.32 -12.65 -12.58
CA VAL A 414 -14.05 -12.62 -11.30
C VAL A 414 -15.32 -13.46 -11.39
N GLY A 415 -15.56 -14.32 -10.40
CA GLY A 415 -16.80 -15.06 -10.23
C GLY A 415 -16.89 -16.45 -10.87
N THR A 416 -18.03 -17.10 -10.65
CA THR A 416 -18.37 -18.42 -11.20
C THR A 416 -19.80 -18.43 -11.80
N PRO A 417 -19.97 -18.50 -13.13
CA PRO A 417 -18.94 -18.55 -14.16
C PRO A 417 -18.08 -17.28 -14.20
N MET A 418 -16.86 -17.44 -14.70
CA MET A 418 -15.85 -16.38 -14.75
C MET A 418 -16.29 -15.20 -15.64
N GLN A 419 -16.31 -13.99 -15.06
CA GLN A 419 -16.54 -12.73 -15.77
C GLN A 419 -15.19 -12.03 -15.98
N THR A 420 -14.88 -11.62 -17.20
CA THR A 420 -13.65 -10.86 -17.47
C THR A 420 -13.93 -9.37 -17.35
N VAL A 421 -13.23 -8.70 -16.45
CA VAL A 421 -13.31 -7.26 -16.21
C VAL A 421 -11.98 -6.58 -16.52
N ARG A 422 -12.00 -5.33 -16.97
CA ARG A 422 -10.80 -4.56 -17.27
C ARG A 422 -10.47 -3.63 -16.10
N VAL A 423 -9.28 -3.74 -15.52
CA VAL A 423 -8.91 -3.01 -14.29
C VAL A 423 -7.64 -2.18 -14.50
N ILE A 424 -7.56 -1.03 -13.83
CA ILE A 424 -6.33 -0.23 -13.77
C ILE A 424 -5.35 -0.89 -12.80
N LEU A 425 -4.12 -1.09 -13.23
CA LEU A 425 -3.03 -1.52 -12.37
C LEU A 425 -2.51 -0.36 -11.52
N ASP A 426 -2.56 -0.50 -10.19
CA ASP A 426 -2.12 0.52 -9.25
C ASP A 426 -1.23 -0.10 -8.17
N THR A 427 0.07 0.17 -8.21
CA THR A 427 1.02 -0.31 -7.19
C THR A 427 0.97 0.48 -5.89
N SER A 428 0.33 1.65 -5.87
CA SER A 428 0.27 2.54 -4.72
C SER A 428 -0.88 2.25 -3.76
N THR A 429 -1.88 1.49 -4.21
CA THR A 429 -3.05 1.09 -3.41
C THR A 429 -3.07 -0.40 -3.21
N SER A 430 -3.50 -0.86 -2.04
CA SER A 430 -3.63 -2.30 -1.77
C SER A 430 -4.96 -2.89 -2.24
N LEU A 431 -5.94 -2.05 -2.56
CA LEU A 431 -7.32 -2.47 -2.72
C LEU A 431 -7.61 -2.99 -4.13
N LEU A 432 -8.22 -4.17 -4.22
CA LEU A 432 -9.03 -4.54 -5.39
C LEU A 432 -10.42 -3.91 -5.28
N SER A 433 -10.81 -3.12 -6.27
CA SER A 433 -12.13 -2.51 -6.35
C SER A 433 -12.73 -2.70 -7.73
N LEU A 434 -14.01 -3.05 -7.79
CA LEU A 434 -14.75 -3.29 -9.02
C LEU A 434 -15.97 -2.38 -9.09
N PHE A 435 -16.24 -1.86 -10.27
CA PHE A 435 -17.45 -1.11 -10.58
C PHE A 435 -18.58 -2.07 -10.93
N SER A 436 -19.77 -1.79 -10.39
CA SER A 436 -20.97 -2.56 -10.67
C SER A 436 -22.16 -1.63 -10.89
N LYS A 437 -22.93 -1.87 -11.97
CA LYS A 437 -24.17 -1.15 -12.31
C LYS A 437 -25.40 -1.75 -11.63
N SER A 438 -25.45 -3.07 -11.52
CA SER A 438 -26.68 -3.84 -11.28
C SER A 438 -26.85 -4.37 -9.85
N TRP A 439 -26.34 -3.69 -8.82
CA TRP A 439 -26.58 -4.13 -7.44
C TRP A 439 -27.77 -3.39 -6.81
N SER A 440 -28.91 -4.07 -6.67
CA SER A 440 -29.98 -3.67 -5.74
C SER A 440 -29.71 -4.33 -4.38
N LEU A 441 -29.58 -3.52 -3.33
CA LEU A 441 -29.47 -4.04 -1.96
C LEU A 441 -30.73 -4.80 -1.52
N ASP A 442 -31.83 -4.57 -2.23
CA ASP A 442 -33.17 -5.03 -1.86
C ASP A 442 -33.29 -6.57 -1.81
N GLN A 443 -32.37 -7.32 -2.43
CA GLN A 443 -32.39 -8.78 -2.38
C GLN A 443 -31.71 -9.39 -1.14
N GLY A 444 -30.89 -8.63 -0.40
CA GLY A 444 -30.18 -9.15 0.78
C GLY A 444 -30.48 -8.44 2.10
N SER A 445 -30.95 -7.19 2.07
CA SER A 445 -31.21 -6.43 3.30
C SER A 445 -32.57 -6.70 3.92
N ASN A 446 -33.58 -7.15 3.18
CA ASN A 446 -34.92 -7.30 3.75
C ASN A 446 -35.00 -8.45 4.78
N GLY A 447 -34.08 -9.42 4.80
CA GLY A 447 -34.04 -10.44 5.86
C GLY A 447 -33.39 -9.97 7.17
N LEU A 448 -32.29 -9.21 7.07
CA LEU A 448 -31.47 -8.83 8.22
C LEU A 448 -31.81 -7.46 8.81
N TYR A 449 -32.27 -6.51 7.98
CA TYR A 449 -32.77 -5.22 8.45
C TYR A 449 -34.16 -5.37 9.09
N ASP A 450 -35.02 -6.27 8.59
CA ASP A 450 -36.31 -6.56 9.22
C ASP A 450 -36.13 -7.41 10.49
N ALA A 451 -35.20 -8.37 10.55
CA ALA A 451 -34.88 -9.07 11.79
C ALA A 451 -34.34 -8.14 12.90
N PHE A 452 -33.50 -7.15 12.54
CA PHE A 452 -33.03 -6.14 13.50
C PHE A 452 -34.10 -5.09 13.87
N ASN A 453 -35.06 -4.83 12.99
CA ASN A 453 -36.19 -3.95 13.29
C ASN A 453 -37.29 -4.68 14.08
N GLU A 454 -37.54 -5.96 13.86
CA GLU A 454 -38.41 -6.79 14.70
C GLU A 454 -37.83 -6.96 16.12
N LEU A 455 -36.49 -7.09 16.25
CA LEU A 455 -35.81 -7.04 17.56
C LEU A 455 -35.90 -5.66 18.26
N LYS A 456 -36.16 -4.58 17.52
CA LYS A 456 -36.41 -3.24 18.09
C LYS A 456 -37.88 -2.96 18.39
N VAL A 457 -38.81 -3.75 17.85
CA VAL A 457 -40.26 -3.60 18.07
C VAL A 457 -40.79 -4.53 19.18
N GLY A 458 -39.94 -5.40 19.76
CA GLY A 458 -40.21 -6.11 21.01
C GLY A 458 -40.16 -5.18 22.24
N THR A 459 -41.26 -4.52 22.55
CA THR A 459 -41.49 -3.64 23.72
C THR A 459 -41.57 -4.37 25.08
N SER A 460 -40.66 -5.30 25.36
CA SER A 460 -40.58 -5.96 26.68
C SER A 460 -39.24 -5.78 27.40
N ALA A 461 -38.17 -5.33 26.74
CA ALA A 461 -36.86 -5.12 27.39
C ALA A 461 -36.77 -3.84 28.25
N LYS A 462 -37.70 -2.87 28.10
CA LYS A 462 -37.68 -1.62 28.88
C LYS A 462 -38.16 -1.79 30.33
N TRP A 463 -38.93 -2.83 30.65
CA TRP A 463 -39.38 -3.08 32.02
C TRP A 463 -38.35 -3.86 32.86
N ALA A 464 -37.50 -4.67 32.22
CA ALA A 464 -36.45 -5.42 32.90
C ALA A 464 -35.34 -4.51 33.47
N TRP A 465 -34.99 -3.42 32.78
CA TRP A 465 -33.96 -2.48 33.23
C TRP A 465 -34.41 -1.56 34.38
N VAL A 466 -35.70 -1.22 34.44
CA VAL A 466 -36.25 -0.43 35.55
C VAL A 466 -36.37 -1.30 36.82
N GLY A 467 -36.69 -2.59 36.69
CA GLY A 467 -36.72 -3.53 37.81
C GLY A 467 -35.33 -3.86 38.39
N LEU A 468 -34.32 -4.04 37.54
CA LEU A 468 -32.94 -4.32 37.97
C LEU A 468 -32.25 -3.10 38.62
N GLY A 469 -32.57 -1.88 38.16
CA GLY A 469 -32.10 -0.65 38.79
C GLY A 469 -32.64 -0.46 40.21
N PHE A 470 -33.91 -0.83 40.45
CA PHE A 470 -34.53 -0.73 41.78
C PHE A 470 -33.99 -1.77 42.77
N LEU A 471 -33.70 -3.00 42.33
CA LEU A 471 -33.08 -4.01 43.19
C LEU A 471 -31.63 -3.67 43.57
N GLY A 472 -30.87 -3.06 42.64
CA GLY A 472 -29.48 -2.64 42.90
C GLY A 472 -29.36 -1.56 43.97
N VAL A 473 -30.30 -0.60 44.01
CA VAL A 473 -30.31 0.47 45.01
C VAL A 473 -30.70 -0.06 46.40
N ILE A 474 -31.61 -1.03 46.48
CA ILE A 474 -31.99 -1.67 47.75
C ILE A 474 -30.85 -2.53 48.32
N LEU A 475 -30.11 -3.26 47.47
CA LEU A 475 -28.96 -4.06 47.93
C LEU A 475 -27.82 -3.20 48.48
N VAL A 476 -27.54 -2.05 47.88
CA VAL A 476 -26.50 -1.11 48.34
C VAL A 476 -26.92 -0.44 49.65
N ALA A 477 -28.18 -0.02 49.80
CA ALA A 477 -28.68 0.61 51.01
C ALA A 477 -28.74 -0.33 52.23
N VAL A 478 -28.94 -1.63 52.02
CA VAL A 478 -29.05 -2.62 53.11
C VAL A 478 -27.70 -3.23 53.51
N PHE A 479 -26.75 -3.42 52.57
CA PHE A 479 -25.47 -4.08 52.88
C PHE A 479 -24.37 -3.15 53.41
N LEU A 480 -24.35 -1.87 53.04
CA LEU A 480 -23.33 -0.92 53.52
C LEU A 480 -23.34 -0.72 55.06
N PRO A 481 -24.49 -0.65 55.75
CA PRO A 481 -24.53 -0.60 57.20
C PRO A 481 -24.07 -1.89 57.90
N ILE A 482 -24.21 -3.04 57.23
CA ILE A 482 -23.84 -4.36 57.77
C ILE A 482 -22.32 -4.59 57.71
N CYS A 483 -21.67 -4.15 56.62
CA CYS A 483 -20.21 -4.23 56.49
C CYS A 483 -19.48 -3.23 57.40
N ALA A 484 -20.06 -2.04 57.64
CA ALA A 484 -19.47 -1.05 58.55
C ALA A 484 -19.45 -1.49 60.02
N ARG A 485 -20.37 -2.37 60.45
CA ARG A 485 -20.41 -2.93 61.81
C ARG A 485 -19.44 -4.09 62.04
N ARG A 486 -18.88 -4.70 60.99
CA ARG A 486 -18.03 -5.90 61.09
C ARG A 486 -16.52 -5.62 61.11
N MET A 487 -16.08 -4.38 60.85
CA MET A 487 -14.65 -3.99 60.87
C MET A 487 -14.14 -3.41 62.20
N LYS A 488 -14.87 -3.59 63.31
CA LYS A 488 -14.35 -3.39 64.68
C LYS A 488 -14.25 -4.72 65.40
N ARG A 489 -13.24 -5.53 65.06
CA ARG A 489 -12.61 -6.55 65.92
C ARG A 489 -11.57 -7.32 65.13
N SER A 490 -10.29 -7.04 65.38
CA SER A 490 -9.27 -8.09 65.34
C SER A 490 -8.15 -7.72 66.31
N PRO A 491 -7.73 -8.62 67.22
CA PRO A 491 -6.55 -8.44 68.04
C PRO A 491 -5.28 -8.97 67.33
N ALA A 492 -4.16 -8.43 67.77
CA ALA A 492 -2.80 -8.85 67.45
C ALA A 492 -2.49 -10.31 67.86
N ASN A 493 -1.59 -11.02 67.16
CA ASN A 493 -0.16 -11.13 67.50
C ASN A 493 0.54 -12.29 66.76
N GLN A 494 1.87 -12.17 66.61
CA GLN A 494 2.91 -13.23 66.37
C GLN A 494 2.95 -13.91 64.99
N SER A 495 4.07 -14.38 64.43
CA SER A 495 5.53 -14.29 64.66
C SER A 495 6.22 -15.15 63.59
N ALA A 496 7.42 -14.74 63.16
CA ALA A 496 8.56 -15.55 62.70
C ALA A 496 8.64 -16.23 61.28
N SER A 497 9.73 -15.82 60.59
CA SER A 497 10.67 -16.62 59.77
C SER A 497 10.18 -17.27 58.46
N GLY A 498 10.93 -17.34 57.35
CA GLY A 498 12.33 -17.04 57.10
C GLY A 498 12.62 -17.00 55.59
N LYS A 499 13.78 -16.46 55.23
CA LYS A 499 14.29 -16.31 53.86
C LYS A 499 14.76 -17.65 53.28
N LYS A 500 14.51 -17.89 51.99
CA LYS A 500 15.35 -18.77 51.13
C LYS A 500 15.55 -18.14 49.76
N TYR A 501 16.81 -18.03 49.37
CA TYR A 501 17.30 -17.69 48.03
C TYR A 501 17.30 -18.96 47.16
N TYR A 502 16.97 -18.85 45.88
CA TYR A 502 17.18 -19.92 44.89
C TYR A 502 18.33 -19.52 43.93
N THR A 503 19.34 -20.38 43.88
CA THR A 503 20.43 -20.42 42.91
C THR A 503 20.05 -21.30 41.72
N ALA A 504 20.54 -20.93 40.52
CA ALA A 504 20.35 -21.67 39.27
C ALA A 504 21.30 -22.88 39.16
N PRO A 505 20.92 -23.96 38.42
CA PRO A 505 21.79 -25.11 38.21
C PRO A 505 22.67 -24.98 36.96
N VAL A 506 23.88 -25.51 37.11
CA VAL A 506 24.98 -25.65 36.15
C VAL A 506 24.82 -26.96 35.36
N CYS A 507 25.13 -26.95 34.06
CA CYS A 507 25.22 -28.12 33.18
C CYS A 507 26.43 -29.03 33.53
N PRO A 508 26.35 -30.35 33.32
CA PRO A 508 27.53 -31.17 33.12
C PRO A 508 27.68 -31.55 31.64
N GLY A 509 28.92 -31.42 31.15
CA GLY A 509 29.36 -31.95 29.87
C GLY A 509 29.68 -33.45 29.93
N SER A 510 29.60 -34.07 28.76
CA SER A 510 30.25 -35.32 28.34
C SER A 510 30.17 -35.29 26.80
N GLY A 511 31.12 -35.71 25.97
CA GLY A 511 32.30 -36.52 26.13
C GLY A 511 32.47 -37.21 24.77
N MET A 512 33.63 -37.05 24.12
CA MET A 512 34.02 -37.75 22.89
C MET A 512 33.88 -39.28 23.05
N TRP A 513 33.72 -40.02 21.94
CA TRP A 513 34.60 -41.09 21.43
C TRP A 513 33.93 -41.82 20.25
N ALA A 514 34.76 -42.19 19.27
CA ALA A 514 34.55 -42.98 18.04
C ALA A 514 33.91 -42.28 16.84
#